data_AF-A0A1C6SGU0-F1
#
_entry.id   AF-A0A1C6SGU0-F1
#
_cell.length_a   1.000
_cell.length_b   1.000
_cell.length_c   1.000
_cell.angle_alpha   90.00
_cell.angle_beta   90.00
_cell.angle_gamma   90.00
#
_symmetry.space_group_name_H-M   'P 1'
#
loop_
_entity.id
_entity.type
_entity.pdbx_description
1 polymer ?
#
loop_
_entity_poly.entity_id
_entity_poly.type
_entity_poly.pdbx_seq_one_letter_code
_entity_poly.pdbx_strand_id
1 'polypeptide(L)'
;MPTRLDNVPVHTPVTDNVPAHTPVTDDFPVLMPVTDEDLALAVRAVRTHAPESWPEGELCRSERVPYPCRLARWGRATLDAAGLTEAQLADGNRHPGTPA
;
A
#
# COMPACT_ATOMS: atom_id res chain seq x y z
N MET A 1 -24.79 -18.76 -64.92
CA MET A 1 -24.33 -17.47 -64.35
C MET A 1 -24.04 -17.69 -62.86
N PRO A 2 -22.77 -17.72 -62.41
CA PRO A 2 -22.45 -17.87 -60.98
C PRO A 2 -22.20 -16.50 -60.33
N THR A 3 -22.85 -16.23 -59.22
CA THR A 3 -22.60 -15.10 -58.31
C THR A 3 -22.82 -15.63 -56.91
N ARG A 4 -22.00 -15.39 -55.90
CA ARG A 4 -20.76 -14.62 -55.68
C ARG A 4 -20.34 -15.12 -54.29
N LEU A 5 -19.09 -15.51 -54.05
CA LEU A 5 -18.67 -15.86 -52.69
C LEU A 5 -18.82 -14.63 -51.79
N ASP A 6 -19.64 -14.75 -50.76
CA ASP A 6 -19.76 -13.76 -49.69
C ASP A 6 -18.46 -13.72 -48.89
N ASN A 7 -17.64 -12.71 -49.17
CA ASN A 7 -16.42 -12.40 -48.44
C ASN A 7 -16.80 -11.62 -47.17
N VAL A 8 -17.07 -12.32 -46.08
CA VAL A 8 -17.30 -11.69 -44.77
C VAL A 8 -15.93 -11.30 -44.19
N PRO A 9 -15.67 -10.00 -43.92
CA PRO A 9 -14.43 -9.61 -43.25
C PRO A 9 -14.44 -10.17 -41.83
N VAL A 10 -13.51 -11.06 -41.52
CA VAL A 10 -13.26 -11.51 -40.16
C VAL A 10 -12.81 -10.27 -39.37
N HIS A 11 -13.64 -9.83 -38.43
CA HIS A 11 -13.21 -8.89 -37.41
C HIS A 11 -12.26 -9.66 -36.50
N THR A 12 -10.96 -9.45 -36.66
CA THR A 12 -9.98 -9.88 -35.66
C THR A 12 -10.31 -9.17 -34.34
N PRO A 13 -10.44 -9.89 -33.21
CA PRO A 13 -10.56 -9.22 -31.93
C PRO A 13 -9.26 -8.46 -31.68
N VAL A 14 -9.34 -7.13 -31.67
CA VAL A 14 -8.28 -6.29 -31.09
C VAL A 14 -8.18 -6.74 -29.65
N THR A 15 -7.14 -7.51 -29.34
CA THR A 15 -6.83 -7.83 -27.96
C THR A 15 -6.20 -6.56 -27.43
N ASP A 16 -7.00 -5.70 -26.79
CA ASP A 16 -6.49 -4.60 -26.00
C ASP A 16 -5.46 -5.18 -25.03
N ASN A 17 -4.18 -4.96 -25.33
CA ASN A 17 -3.09 -5.16 -24.38
C ASN A 17 -3.24 -4.04 -23.35
N VAL A 18 -4.24 -4.14 -22.50
CA VAL A 18 -4.31 -3.34 -21.28
C VAL A 18 -3.12 -3.82 -20.45
N PRO A 19 -2.08 -2.98 -20.23
CA PRO A 19 -1.01 -3.37 -19.33
C PRO A 19 -1.66 -3.70 -17.99
N ALA A 20 -1.26 -4.82 -17.39
CA ALA A 20 -1.77 -5.30 -16.13
C ALA A 20 -1.88 -4.12 -15.15
N HIS A 21 -3.11 -3.76 -14.79
CA HIS A 21 -3.35 -2.81 -13.72
C HIS A 21 -2.54 -3.34 -12.54
N THR A 22 -1.58 -2.57 -12.05
CA THR A 22 -1.01 -2.80 -10.72
C THR A 22 -2.19 -3.04 -9.80
N PRO A 23 -2.25 -4.17 -9.06
CA PRO A 23 -3.37 -4.40 -8.17
C PRO A 23 -3.50 -3.13 -7.33
N VAL A 24 -4.66 -2.47 -7.41
CA VAL A 24 -4.96 -1.37 -6.50
C VAL A 24 -5.01 -2.06 -5.15
N THR A 25 -3.88 -2.06 -4.45
CA THR A 25 -3.85 -2.43 -3.05
C THR A 25 -4.84 -1.49 -2.39
N ASP A 26 -5.75 -2.04 -1.57
CA ASP A 26 -6.61 -1.22 -0.73
C ASP A 26 -5.78 -0.35 0.25
N ASP A 27 -4.45 -0.45 0.24
CA ASP A 27 -3.55 0.36 1.05
C ASP A 27 -3.34 1.78 0.51
N PHE A 28 -2.89 2.67 1.40
CA PHE A 28 -2.42 3.97 0.97
C PHE A 28 -1.07 3.81 0.28
N PRO A 29 -0.78 4.60 -0.77
CA PRO A 29 0.53 4.55 -1.41
C PRO A 29 1.62 5.02 -0.44
N VAL A 30 2.78 4.36 -0.50
CA VAL A 30 4.01 4.85 0.13
C VAL A 30 4.69 5.78 -0.88
N LEU A 31 4.84 7.04 -0.53
CA LEU A 31 5.49 8.04 -1.38
C LEU A 31 7.00 8.02 -1.16
N MET A 32 7.75 8.13 -2.26
CA MET A 32 9.21 8.18 -2.26
C MET A 32 9.72 9.50 -2.88
N PRO A 33 10.74 10.15 -2.31
CA PRO A 33 11.38 9.79 -1.04
C PRO A 33 10.43 9.98 0.15
N VAL A 34 10.55 9.14 1.18
CA VAL A 34 9.78 9.31 2.44
C VAL A 34 10.25 10.58 3.12
N THR A 35 9.33 11.48 3.42
CA THR A 35 9.63 12.74 4.13
C THR A 35 9.60 12.55 5.64
N ASP A 36 10.15 13.51 6.40
CA ASP A 36 10.05 13.53 7.86
C ASP A 36 8.59 13.62 8.34
N GLU A 37 7.72 14.28 7.57
CA GLU A 37 6.29 14.36 7.85
C GLU A 37 5.61 12.99 7.66
N ASP A 38 5.90 12.31 6.54
CA ASP A 38 5.42 10.95 6.29
C ASP A 38 5.88 10.00 7.40
N LEU A 39 7.12 10.15 7.86
CA LEU A 39 7.67 9.36 8.96
C LEU A 39 6.91 9.62 10.27
N ALA A 40 6.68 10.88 10.64
CA ALA A 40 5.92 11.22 11.84
C ALA A 40 4.48 10.67 11.80
N LEU A 41 3.85 10.73 10.63
CA LEU A 41 2.52 10.15 10.41
C LEU A 41 2.54 8.62 10.46
N ALA A 42 3.56 7.98 9.89
CA ALA A 42 3.72 6.52 9.92
C ALA A 42 3.92 5.99 11.35
N VAL A 43 4.76 6.66 12.15
CA VAL A 43 4.95 6.34 13.58
C VAL A 43 3.63 6.47 14.33
N ARG A 44 2.88 7.56 14.10
CA ARG A 44 1.56 7.75 14.70
C ARG A 44 0.59 6.65 14.26
N ALA A 45 0.58 6.29 12.97
CA ALA A 45 -0.30 5.27 12.43
C ALA A 45 -0.06 3.92 13.11
N VAL A 46 1.20 3.46 13.21
CA VAL A 46 1.54 2.18 13.87
C VAL A 46 1.18 2.20 15.35
N ARG A 47 1.45 3.30 16.06
CA ARG A 47 1.14 3.42 17.49
C ARG A 47 -0.37 3.49 17.76
N THR A 48 -1.13 4.24 16.98
CA THR A 48 -2.56 4.42 17.17
C THR A 48 -3.33 3.17 16.74
N HIS A 49 -2.99 2.64 15.57
CA HIS A 49 -3.60 1.44 14.99
C HIS A 49 -2.83 0.18 15.40
N ALA A 50 -2.71 -0.04 16.71
CA ALA A 50 -2.12 -1.24 17.29
C ALA A 50 -3.15 -2.38 17.37
N PRO A 51 -2.71 -3.65 17.38
CA PRO A 51 -3.60 -4.77 17.66
C PRO A 51 -4.10 -4.70 19.11
N GLU A 52 -5.37 -5.03 19.31
CA GLU A 52 -5.99 -5.20 20.62
C GLU A 52 -6.82 -6.48 20.61
N SER A 53 -6.84 -7.19 21.73
CA SER A 53 -7.60 -8.44 21.86
C SER A 53 -9.06 -8.15 22.22
N TRP A 54 -9.97 -8.67 21.41
CA TRP A 54 -11.42 -8.59 21.63
C TRP A 54 -12.05 -9.99 21.62
N PRO A 55 -13.28 -10.17 22.13
CA PRO A 55 -13.99 -11.44 22.05
C PRO A 55 -14.12 -11.99 20.62
N GLU A 56 -14.21 -11.12 19.62
CA GLU A 56 -14.37 -11.45 18.20
C GLU A 56 -13.03 -11.75 17.48
N GLY A 57 -11.88 -11.49 18.12
CA GLY A 57 -10.56 -11.67 17.54
C GLY A 57 -9.65 -10.44 17.73
N GLU A 58 -8.50 -10.44 17.06
CA GLU A 58 -7.58 -9.31 17.10
C GLU A 58 -8.05 -8.20 16.15
N LEU A 59 -8.41 -7.05 16.72
CA LEU A 59 -8.90 -5.89 15.99
C LEU A 59 -7.95 -4.71 16.16
N CYS A 60 -7.94 -3.82 15.18
CA CYS A 60 -7.28 -2.53 15.31
C CYS A 60 -7.98 -1.71 16.42
N ARG A 61 -7.22 -1.27 17.42
CA ARG A 61 -7.72 -0.45 18.54
C ARG A 61 -8.54 0.78 18.13
N SER A 62 -8.10 1.52 17.11
CA SER A 62 -8.78 2.73 16.63
C SER A 62 -10.05 2.42 15.83
N GLU A 63 -9.91 1.62 14.76
CA GLU A 63 -10.96 1.44 13.75
C GLU A 63 -11.92 0.28 14.03
N ARG A 64 -11.59 -0.61 14.97
CA ARG A 64 -12.34 -1.85 15.29
C ARG A 64 -12.61 -2.76 14.08
N VAL A 65 -11.70 -2.73 13.10
CA VAL A 65 -11.66 -3.67 11.97
C VAL A 65 -10.59 -4.74 12.21
N PRO A 66 -10.62 -5.88 11.49
CA PRO A 66 -9.57 -6.90 11.61
C PRO A 66 -8.17 -6.31 11.47
N TYR A 67 -7.30 -6.65 12.41
CA TYR A 67 -5.90 -6.23 12.38
C TYR A 67 -5.08 -7.12 11.41
N PRO A 68 -4.12 -6.56 10.62
CA PRO A 68 -3.77 -5.14 10.52
C PRO A 68 -4.74 -4.36 9.61
N CYS A 69 -5.17 -3.18 10.06
CA CYS A 69 -5.98 -2.28 9.25
C CYS A 69 -5.14 -1.51 8.21
N ARG A 70 -5.79 -0.82 7.28
CA ARG A 70 -5.14 -0.05 6.19
C ARG A 70 -4.06 0.91 6.69
N LEU A 71 -4.33 1.67 7.75
CA LEU A 71 -3.37 2.63 8.31
C LEU A 71 -2.20 1.96 9.02
N ALA A 72 -2.42 0.83 9.69
CA ALA A 72 -1.34 0.04 10.28
C ALA A 72 -0.40 -0.52 9.20
N ARG A 73 -0.97 -1.04 8.09
CA ARG A 73 -0.18 -1.54 6.95
C ARG A 73 0.62 -0.43 6.28
N TRP A 74 -0.02 0.71 6.00
CA TRP A 74 0.68 1.86 5.44
C TRP A 74 1.81 2.36 6.35
N GLY A 75 1.55 2.54 7.64
CA GLY A 75 2.56 3.00 8.59
C GLY A 75 3.79 2.07 8.61
N ARG A 76 3.56 0.75 8.68
CA ARG A 76 4.65 -0.25 8.61
C ARG A 76 5.43 -0.17 7.29
N ALA A 77 4.74 -0.06 6.16
CA ALA A 77 5.38 0.03 4.85
C ALA A 77 6.20 1.31 4.64
N THR A 78 5.70 2.46 5.12
CA THR A 78 6.43 3.75 5.06
C THR A 78 7.69 3.72 5.93
N LEU A 79 7.62 3.10 7.11
CA LEU A 79 8.78 2.93 8.00
C LEU A 79 9.85 2.02 7.38
N ASP A 80 9.42 0.90 6.80
CA ASP A 80 10.30 -0.03 6.09
C ASP A 80 10.98 0.64 4.89
N ALA A 81 10.22 1.42 4.11
CA ALA A 81 10.76 2.19 2.98
C ALA A 81 11.76 3.29 3.40
N ALA A 82 11.63 3.84 4.61
CA ALA A 82 12.61 4.74 5.21
C ALA A 82 13.84 4.03 5.79
N GLY A 83 13.87 2.69 5.80
CA GLY A 83 14.93 1.89 6.41
C GLY A 83 14.91 1.91 7.94
N LEU A 84 13.77 2.25 8.55
CA LEU A 84 13.60 2.32 10.00
C LEU A 84 12.85 1.08 10.51
N THR A 85 13.49 0.35 11.41
CA THR A 85 12.88 -0.80 12.08
C THR A 85 12.00 -0.36 13.24
N GLU A 86 10.94 -1.12 13.58
CA GLU A 86 10.05 -0.81 14.72
C GLU A 86 10.82 -0.63 16.05
N ALA A 87 11.99 -1.27 16.18
CA ALA A 87 12.90 -1.12 17.32
C ALA A 87 13.50 0.29 17.44
N GLN A 88 13.88 0.92 16.33
CA GLN A 88 14.46 2.27 16.31
C GLN A 88 13.42 3.36 16.65
N LEU A 89 12.13 3.04 16.61
CA LEU A 89 11.04 3.94 17.01
C LEU A 89 10.72 3.89 18.51
N ALA A 90 11.15 2.83 19.20
CA ALA A 90 11.08 2.72 20.65
C ALA A 90 12.22 3.51 21.32
N ASP A 91 13.37 3.55 20.66
CA ASP A 91 14.55 4.33 21.05
C ASP A 91 14.44 5.77 20.53
N GLY A 92 13.45 6.52 21.03
CA GLY A 92 13.33 7.93 20.73
C GLY A 92 14.66 8.66 21.02
N ASN A 93 15.21 9.31 19.99
CA ASN A 93 16.35 10.25 20.02
C ASN A 93 17.76 9.67 19.71
N ARG A 94 18.07 9.46 18.42
CA ARG A 94 19.37 9.86 17.84
C ARG A 94 19.28 10.03 16.32
N HIS A 95 19.33 11.27 15.85
CA HIS A 95 19.57 11.59 14.44
C HIS A 95 21.07 11.83 14.23
N PRO A 96 21.79 11.03 13.42
CA PRO A 96 23.12 11.40 12.95
C PRO A 96 23.04 11.97 11.52
N GLY A 97 23.29 13.27 11.40
CA GLY A 97 24.03 13.82 10.26
C GLY A 97 23.21 14.48 9.15
N THR A 98 23.15 15.82 9.20
CA THR A 98 23.11 16.67 7.99
C THR A 98 24.55 16.87 7.51
N PRO A 99 24.92 16.56 6.25
CA PRO A 99 26.22 16.96 5.70
C PRO A 99 26.20 18.45 5.34
N ALA A 100 27.33 19.11 5.62
CA ALA A 100 27.68 20.46 5.15
C ALA A 100 28.09 20.46 3.68
#